data_AF-A0A2Z5X0G4-F1
#
_entry.id   AF-A0A2Z5X0G4-F1
#
_cell.length_a   1.000
_cell.length_b   1.000
_cell.length_c   1.000
_cell.angle_alpha   90.00
_cell.angle_beta   90.00
_cell.angle_gamma   90.00
#
_symmetry.space_group_name_H-M   'P 1'
#
loop_
_entity.id
_entity.type
_entity.pdbx_description
1 polymer ?
#
loop_
_entity_poly.entity_id
_entity_poly.type
_entity_poly.pdbx_seq_one_letter_code
_entity_poly.pdbx_strand_id
1 'polypeptide(L)'
;MSEHRLEEIVIERPRGGMRQSSRRLKGVRKKLDRLTLEASEDGLLSPYLIKVRQKTKYFSDHLAPLRRFLRSHVGQPWDLVYSELCDRLGQRTVTGQHVVTHLWQYVERYVEIVDGKPCRKPYQPRYLGDGCFGRRYDEFYVHPETGLLCEAKRSK
;
A
#
# COMPACT_ATOMS: atom_id res chain seq x y z
N MET A 1 11.85 -0.07 29.55
CA MET A 1 11.14 -0.55 28.36
C MET A 1 11.79 0.10 27.16
N SER A 2 12.36 -0.67 26.24
CA SER A 2 13.01 -0.14 25.03
C SER A 2 12.00 0.63 24.20
N GLU A 3 12.31 1.88 23.87
CA GLU A 3 11.52 2.72 22.97
C GLU A 3 11.72 2.17 21.55
N HIS A 4 10.89 1.20 21.16
CA HIS A 4 10.96 0.61 19.82
C HIS A 4 10.61 1.68 18.79
N ARG A 5 11.43 1.81 17.74
CA ARG A 5 11.26 2.83 16.72
C ARG A 5 10.04 2.49 15.86
N LEU A 6 9.26 3.50 15.45
CA LEU A 6 7.99 3.31 14.74
C LEU A 6 8.16 2.48 13.46
N GLU A 7 9.27 2.67 12.75
CA GLU A 7 9.62 1.94 11.55
C GLU A 7 9.76 0.44 11.80
N GLU A 8 10.35 0.03 12.92
CA GLU A 8 10.54 -1.37 13.31
C GLU A 8 9.19 -2.00 13.70
N ILE A 9 8.42 -1.31 14.56
CA ILE A 9 7.11 -1.81 15.02
C ILE A 9 6.17 -2.08 13.85
N VAL A 10 6.21 -1.26 12.80
CA VAL A 10 5.34 -1.40 11.65
C VAL A 10 5.72 -2.61 10.79
N ILE A 11 7.00 -3.00 10.71
CA ILE A 11 7.45 -4.10 9.83
C ILE A 11 7.74 -5.43 10.52
N GLU A 12 7.88 -5.44 11.85
CA GLU A 12 8.38 -6.62 12.59
C GLU A 12 7.36 -7.76 12.75
N ARG A 13 6.13 -7.59 12.27
CA ARG A 13 5.11 -8.63 12.38
C ARG A 13 5.52 -9.87 11.57
N PRO A 14 5.47 -11.08 12.16
CA PRO A 14 5.77 -12.31 11.44
C PRO A 14 4.94 -12.44 10.16
N ARG A 15 5.63 -12.61 9.03
CA ARG A 15 5.02 -12.77 7.70
C ARG A 15 3.94 -13.84 7.70
N GLY A 16 2.78 -13.50 7.14
CA GLY A 16 1.65 -14.41 7.03
C GLY A 16 1.87 -15.56 6.04
N GLY A 17 1.20 -16.67 6.31
CA GLY A 17 1.26 -17.89 5.52
C GLY A 17 2.58 -18.66 5.67
N MET A 18 2.70 -19.76 4.93
CA MET A 18 3.89 -20.61 4.95
C MET A 18 4.54 -20.62 3.57
N ARG A 19 5.87 -20.71 3.49
CA ARG A 19 6.55 -20.91 2.21
C ARG A 19 6.22 -22.33 1.72
N GLN A 20 5.36 -22.42 0.70
CA GLN A 20 5.07 -23.67 0.02
C GLN A 20 5.69 -23.61 -1.38
N SER A 21 6.38 -24.69 -1.75
CA SER A 21 6.88 -24.83 -3.11
C SER A 21 5.69 -24.89 -4.07
N SER A 22 5.74 -24.11 -5.15
CA SER A 22 4.72 -24.16 -6.20
C SER A 22 4.56 -25.55 -6.80
N ARG A 23 5.61 -26.39 -6.75
CA ARG A 23 5.56 -27.80 -7.19
C ARG A 23 4.67 -28.68 -6.31
N ARG A 24 4.42 -28.28 -5.06
CA ARG A 24 3.55 -28.99 -4.10
C ARG A 24 2.09 -28.54 -4.17
N LEU A 25 1.80 -27.45 -4.87
CA LEU A 25 0.43 -26.95 -5.04
C LEU A 25 -0.25 -27.71 -6.18
N LYS A 26 -1.36 -28.38 -5.86
CA LYS A 26 -2.14 -29.16 -6.84
C LYS A 26 -2.55 -28.26 -8.02
N GLY A 27 -2.32 -28.74 -9.25
CA GLY A 27 -2.68 -28.03 -10.48
C GLY A 27 -1.73 -26.92 -10.93
N VAL A 28 -0.82 -26.43 -10.07
CA VAL A 28 0.12 -25.35 -10.44
C VAL A 28 1.15 -25.84 -11.46
N ARG A 29 1.65 -27.07 -11.33
CA ARG A 29 2.54 -27.69 -12.34
C ARG A 29 1.88 -27.75 -13.72
N LYS A 30 0.69 -28.36 -13.82
CA LYS A 30 -0.08 -28.45 -15.08
C LYS A 30 -0.37 -27.08 -15.69
N LYS A 31 -0.62 -26.05 -14.86
CA LYS A 31 -0.83 -24.67 -15.32
C LYS A 31 0.46 -24.06 -15.87
N LEU A 32 1.60 -24.23 -15.18
CA LEU A 32 2.90 -23.76 -15.65
C LEU A 32 3.31 -24.45 -16.95
N ASP A 33 3.12 -25.77 -17.04
CA ASP A 33 3.43 -26.54 -18.25
C ASP A 33 2.63 -26.03 -19.45
N ARG A 34 1.32 -25.77 -19.27
CA ARG A 34 0.47 -25.19 -20.32
C ARG A 34 0.94 -23.80 -20.76
N LEU A 35 1.21 -22.91 -19.81
CA LEU A 35 1.72 -21.56 -20.09
C LEU A 35 3.09 -21.62 -20.79
N THR A 36 3.88 -22.65 -20.50
CA THR A 36 5.20 -22.85 -21.13
C THR A 36 5.05 -23.35 -22.56
N LEU A 37 4.05 -24.19 -22.83
CA LEU A 37 3.74 -24.63 -24.19
C LEU A 37 3.27 -23.45 -25.05
N GLU A 38 2.24 -22.74 -24.58
CA GLU A 38 1.65 -21.57 -25.27
C GLU A 38 2.71 -20.51 -25.59
N ALA A 39 3.51 -20.11 -24.60
CA ALA A 39 4.54 -19.10 -24.83
C ALA A 39 5.73 -19.61 -25.69
N SER A 40 5.88 -20.93 -25.86
CA SER A 40 6.89 -21.51 -26.77
C SER A 40 6.40 -21.44 -28.22
N GLU A 41 5.12 -21.76 -28.42
CA GLU A 41 4.43 -21.68 -29.71
C GLU A 41 4.42 -20.24 -30.24
N ASP A 42 4.21 -19.26 -29.36
CA ASP A 42 4.23 -17.83 -29.72
C ASP A 42 5.65 -17.26 -29.93
N GLY A 43 6.72 -18.05 -29.72
CA GLY A 43 8.11 -17.60 -29.82
C GLY A 43 8.53 -16.60 -28.72
N LEU A 44 7.75 -16.50 -27.64
CA LEU A 44 7.93 -15.52 -26.56
C LEU A 44 8.77 -16.04 -25.39
N LEU A 45 9.30 -17.26 -25.45
CA LEU A 45 9.93 -17.91 -24.30
C LEU A 45 11.45 -17.75 -24.19
N SER A 46 11.86 -17.11 -23.09
CA SER A 46 13.10 -17.43 -22.39
C SER A 46 12.81 -18.41 -21.24
N PRO A 47 13.60 -19.50 -21.07
CA PRO A 47 13.40 -20.55 -20.05
C PRO A 47 13.26 -20.07 -18.60
N TYR A 48 13.65 -18.83 -18.29
CA TYR A 48 13.66 -18.25 -16.95
C TYR A 48 12.42 -17.37 -16.62
N LEU A 49 11.45 -17.25 -17.52
CA LEU A 49 10.41 -16.21 -17.42
C LEU A 49 9.15 -16.59 -16.64
N ILE A 50 8.72 -17.86 -16.63
CA ILE A 50 7.41 -18.21 -16.05
C ILE A 50 7.53 -18.42 -14.54
N LYS A 51 7.52 -17.31 -13.80
CA LYS A 51 7.48 -17.29 -12.32
C LYS A 51 6.04 -17.38 -11.83
N VAL A 52 5.83 -18.14 -10.76
CA VAL A 52 4.54 -18.19 -10.07
C VAL A 52 4.25 -16.84 -9.42
N ARG A 53 3.19 -16.17 -9.88
CA ARG A 53 2.79 -14.85 -9.41
C ARG A 53 2.23 -14.88 -7.98
N GLN A 54 1.48 -15.92 -7.63
CA GLN A 54 0.87 -16.05 -6.31
C GLN A 54 1.76 -16.87 -5.38
N LYS A 55 2.46 -16.17 -4.48
CA LYS A 55 3.25 -16.78 -3.41
C LYS A 55 2.36 -17.06 -2.20
N THR A 56 2.64 -18.15 -1.49
CA THR A 56 1.87 -18.55 -0.30
C THR A 56 2.31 -17.85 0.99
N LYS A 57 3.48 -17.22 0.99
CA LYS A 57 3.98 -16.37 2.09
C LYS A 57 3.89 -14.90 1.68
N TYR A 58 3.28 -14.07 2.52
CA TYR A 58 3.00 -12.66 2.24
C TYR A 58 3.51 -11.76 3.36
N PHE A 59 3.58 -10.45 3.12
CA PHE A 59 3.89 -9.47 4.17
C PHE A 59 2.63 -9.21 5.00
N SER A 60 2.81 -8.99 6.30
CA SER A 60 1.72 -8.86 7.27
C SER A 60 1.99 -7.67 8.18
N ASP A 61 2.42 -6.56 7.59
CA ASP A 61 2.82 -5.34 8.28
C ASP A 61 1.81 -4.91 9.35
N HIS A 62 2.32 -4.39 10.47
CA HIS A 62 1.52 -3.90 11.58
C HIS A 62 1.23 -2.40 11.39
N LEU A 63 0.23 -2.09 10.58
CA LEU A 63 -0.10 -0.70 10.18
C LEU A 63 -0.96 0.07 11.20
N ALA A 64 -1.33 -0.54 12.33
CA ALA A 64 -2.14 0.12 13.36
C ALA A 64 -1.46 1.34 14.00
N PRO A 65 -0.15 1.32 14.34
CA PRO A 65 0.57 2.48 14.86
C PRO A 65 0.60 3.64 13.87
N LEU A 66 0.83 3.38 12.58
CA LEU A 66 0.82 4.40 11.52
C LEU A 66 -0.54 5.10 11.46
N ARG A 67 -1.64 4.34 11.47
CA ARG A 67 -2.98 4.92 11.47
C ARG A 67 -3.29 5.71 12.75
N ARG A 68 -2.85 5.23 13.91
CA ARG A 68 -3.01 5.96 15.18
C ARG A 68 -2.25 7.29 15.14
N PHE A 69 -1.03 7.29 14.60
CA PHE A 69 -0.24 8.49 14.38
C PHE A 69 -0.98 9.48 13.48
N LEU A 70 -1.48 9.05 12.32
CA LEU A 70 -2.23 9.94 11.41
C LEU A 70 -3.47 10.53 12.08
N ARG A 71 -4.24 9.70 12.80
CA ARG A 71 -5.45 10.15 13.50
C ARG A 71 -5.14 11.19 14.59
N SER A 72 -4.00 11.11 15.27
CA SER A 72 -3.62 12.10 16.28
C SER A 72 -3.14 13.44 15.70
N HIS A 73 -2.87 13.52 14.40
CA HIS A 73 -2.41 14.74 13.72
C HIS A 73 -3.48 15.33 12.77
N VAL A 74 -4.72 14.85 12.85
CA VAL A 74 -5.84 15.44 12.11
C VAL A 74 -6.02 16.90 12.54
N GLY A 75 -6.15 17.78 11.55
CA GLY A 75 -6.24 19.23 11.74
C GLY A 75 -4.88 19.96 11.72
N GLN A 76 -3.77 19.24 11.56
CA GLN A 76 -2.44 19.84 11.42
C GLN A 76 -2.00 19.96 9.95
N PRO A 77 -1.08 20.89 9.63
CA PRO A 77 -0.52 21.01 8.28
C PRO A 77 0.18 19.72 7.83
N TRP A 78 -0.22 19.20 6.68
CA TRP A 78 0.28 17.92 6.16
C TRP A 78 1.81 17.88 6.03
N ASP A 79 2.42 18.96 5.57
CA ASP A 79 3.87 19.00 5.36
C ASP A 79 4.66 18.84 6.67
N LEU A 80 4.13 19.38 7.78
CA LEU A 80 4.73 19.21 9.11
C LEU A 80 4.59 17.76 9.59
N VAL A 81 3.39 17.19 9.45
CA VAL A 81 3.11 15.79 9.81
C VAL A 81 3.98 14.83 9.01
N TYR A 82 4.13 15.09 7.71
CA TYR A 82 4.97 14.30 6.81
C TYR A 82 6.45 14.40 7.18
N SER A 83 6.95 15.62 7.42
CA SER A 83 8.34 15.83 7.82
C SER A 83 8.65 15.10 9.14
N GLU A 84 7.80 15.27 10.14
CA GLU A 84 7.94 14.61 11.44
C GLU A 84 7.96 13.08 11.31
N LEU A 85 7.08 12.53 10.47
CA LEU A 85 7.04 11.09 10.22
C LEU A 85 8.30 10.60 9.49
N CYS A 86 8.79 11.35 8.50
CA CYS A 86 10.01 11.03 7.77
C CYS A 86 11.26 11.04 8.65
N ASP A 87 11.34 11.99 9.60
CA ASP A 87 12.43 12.08 10.57
C ASP A 87 12.43 10.89 11.53
N ARG A 88 11.25 10.49 12.01
CA ARG A 88 11.09 9.31 12.88
C ARG A 88 11.46 8.01 12.17
N LEU A 89 10.98 7.81 10.94
CA LEU A 89 11.13 6.56 10.18
C LEU A 89 12.52 6.36 9.54
N GLY A 90 13.33 7.41 9.44
CA GLY A 90 14.57 7.38 8.68
C GLY A 90 14.30 7.07 7.20
N GLN A 91 13.69 8.02 6.47
CA GLN A 91 13.22 7.88 5.08
C GLN A 91 14.23 7.32 4.04
N ARG A 92 15.52 7.31 4.37
CA ARG A 92 16.59 6.78 3.48
C ARG A 92 16.77 5.26 3.63
N THR A 93 16.14 4.65 4.63
CA THR A 93 16.19 3.20 4.87
C THR A 93 15.13 2.47 4.05
N VAL A 94 15.39 1.20 3.72
CA VAL A 94 14.43 0.35 3.00
C VAL A 94 13.12 0.20 3.78
N THR A 95 13.23 0.03 5.11
CA THR A 95 12.09 -0.05 6.02
C THR A 95 11.29 1.25 6.03
N GLY A 96 11.96 2.40 6.18
CA GLY A 96 11.30 3.71 6.16
C GLY A 96 10.57 3.96 4.84
N GLN A 97 11.19 3.66 3.70
CA GLN A 97 10.55 3.77 2.37
C GLN A 97 9.34 2.85 2.20
N HIS A 98 9.39 1.64 2.77
CA HIS A 98 8.25 0.71 2.78
C HIS A 98 7.08 1.28 3.60
N VAL A 99 7.34 1.85 4.77
CA VAL A 99 6.29 2.52 5.58
C VAL A 99 5.73 3.75 4.86
N VAL A 100 6.58 4.55 4.19
CA VAL A 100 6.15 5.68 3.36
C VAL A 100 5.27 5.20 2.19
N THR A 101 5.53 4.01 1.63
CA THR A 101 4.64 3.43 0.62
C THR A 101 3.23 3.17 1.17
N HIS A 102 3.13 2.68 2.41
CA HIS A 102 1.83 2.54 3.09
C HIS A 102 1.19 3.89 3.40
N LEU A 103 1.98 4.91 3.75
CA LEU A 103 1.47 6.27 3.98
C LEU A 103 0.69 6.78 2.76
N TRP A 104 1.22 6.59 1.55
CA TRP A 104 0.54 6.96 0.31
C TRP A 104 -0.73 6.16 0.00
N GLN A 105 -0.92 5.01 0.65
CA GLN A 105 -2.16 4.24 0.57
C GLN A 105 -3.22 4.72 1.56
N TYR A 106 -2.82 5.41 2.63
CA TYR A 106 -3.71 5.90 3.68
C TYR A 106 -4.09 7.37 3.53
N VAL A 107 -3.20 8.18 2.96
CA VAL A 107 -3.38 9.62 2.78
C VAL A 107 -3.41 9.96 1.30
N GLU A 108 -4.58 10.38 0.82
CA GLU A 108 -4.71 10.91 -0.52
C GLU A 108 -4.46 12.42 -0.52
N ARG A 109 -3.57 12.87 -1.41
CA ARG A 109 -3.09 14.26 -1.48
C ARG A 109 -3.78 15.04 -2.60
N TYR A 110 -4.33 14.34 -3.59
CA TYR A 110 -4.95 14.94 -4.75
C TYR A 110 -6.47 14.81 -4.63
N VAL A 111 -7.07 15.76 -3.92
CA VAL A 111 -8.50 15.77 -3.58
C VAL A 111 -9.21 16.98 -4.16
N GLU A 112 -10.46 16.80 -4.56
CA GLU A 112 -11.46 17.86 -4.74
C GLU A 112 -12.59 17.66 -3.76
N ILE A 113 -13.18 18.75 -3.30
CA ILE A 113 -14.37 18.69 -2.48
C ILE A 113 -15.57 18.90 -3.42
N VAL A 114 -16.33 17.83 -3.64
CA VAL A 114 -17.56 17.85 -4.45
C VAL A 114 -18.73 17.58 -3.51
N ASP A 115 -19.70 18.49 -3.45
CA ASP A 115 -20.85 18.41 -2.54
C ASP A 115 -20.47 18.18 -1.06
N GLY A 116 -19.40 18.85 -0.61
CA GLY A 116 -18.89 18.70 0.76
C GLY A 116 -18.24 17.35 1.06
N LYS A 117 -18.00 16.51 0.05
CA LYS A 117 -17.32 15.23 0.17
C LYS A 117 -15.96 15.27 -0.51
N PRO A 118 -14.90 14.73 0.11
CA PRO A 118 -13.64 14.57 -0.57
C PRO A 118 -13.78 13.53 -1.67
N CYS A 119 -13.28 13.86 -2.86
CA CYS A 119 -13.25 13.03 -4.06
C CYS A 119 -11.82 13.04 -4.62
N ARG A 120 -11.34 11.88 -5.09
CA ARG A 120 -9.99 11.76 -5.62
C ARG A 120 -9.89 12.40 -7.01
N LYS A 121 -8.89 13.26 -7.23
CA LYS A 121 -8.54 13.73 -8.59
C LYS A 121 -7.92 12.57 -9.39
N PRO A 122 -8.37 12.31 -10.63
CA PRO A 122 -7.68 11.36 -11.49
C PRO A 122 -6.27 11.87 -11.80
N TYR A 123 -5.25 11.20 -11.26
CA TYR A 123 -3.85 11.59 -11.44
C TYR A 123 -3.33 11.30 -12.87
N GLN A 124 -3.99 10.39 -13.61
CA GLN A 124 -3.67 10.03 -15.01
C GLN A 124 -4.90 9.42 -15.74
N PRO A 125 -5.05 9.63 -17.07
CA PRO A 125 -6.19 9.11 -17.84
C PRO A 125 -6.26 7.57 -17.96
N ARG A 126 -5.24 6.82 -17.53
CA ARG A 126 -5.19 5.34 -17.60
C ARG A 126 -5.77 4.61 -16.40
N TYR A 127 -6.13 5.33 -15.34
CA TYR A 127 -6.79 4.77 -14.17
C TYR A 127 -8.19 5.39 -14.04
N LEU A 128 -9.08 5.01 -14.95
CA LEU A 128 -10.52 5.21 -14.85
C LEU A 128 -11.05 4.34 -13.69
N GLY A 129 -10.82 4.81 -12.48
CA GLY A 129 -11.43 4.30 -11.27
C GLY A 129 -12.12 5.46 -10.60
N ASP A 130 -13.33 5.75 -11.07
CA ASP A 130 -14.24 6.71 -10.46
C ASP A 130 -14.47 6.27 -9.01
N GLY A 131 -14.30 7.21 -8.07
CA GLY A 131 -14.34 6.86 -6.67
C GLY A 131 -14.18 8.07 -5.78
N CYS A 132 -15.31 8.60 -5.33
CA CYS A 132 -15.38 9.25 -4.02
C CYS A 132 -14.72 8.33 -2.97
N PHE A 133 -14.09 8.91 -1.94
CA PHE A 133 -13.37 8.16 -0.91
C PHE A 133 -14.20 6.99 -0.37
N GLY A 134 -13.64 5.78 -0.41
CA GLY A 134 -14.41 4.57 -0.11
C GLY A 134 -13.72 3.22 -0.34
N ARG A 135 -12.44 3.18 -0.77
CA ARG A 135 -11.69 1.92 -0.71
C ARG A 135 -11.29 1.62 0.73
N ARG A 136 -11.01 0.35 1.02
CA ARG A 136 -10.68 -0.21 2.35
C ARG A 136 -9.57 0.51 3.14
N TYR A 137 -8.85 1.45 2.54
CA TYR A 137 -7.64 2.07 3.09
C TYR A 137 -7.62 3.61 3.06
N ASP A 138 -8.58 4.28 2.40
CA ASP A 138 -8.56 5.75 2.27
C ASP A 138 -9.19 6.41 3.52
N GLU A 139 -8.49 6.32 4.66
CA GLU A 139 -8.94 6.88 5.94
C GLU A 139 -8.66 8.39 6.05
N PHE A 140 -7.67 8.92 5.33
CA PHE A 140 -7.22 10.30 5.46
C PHE A 140 -7.00 11.00 4.11
N TYR A 141 -7.05 12.32 4.12
CA TYR A 141 -6.74 13.15 2.98
C TYR A 141 -6.12 14.49 3.35
N VAL A 142 -5.47 15.13 2.39
CA VAL A 142 -5.03 16.53 2.52
C VAL A 142 -6.10 17.44 1.95
N HIS A 143 -6.59 18.36 2.76
CA HIS A 143 -7.58 19.34 2.32
C HIS A 143 -6.98 20.22 1.22
N PRO A 144 -7.63 20.34 0.05
CA PRO A 144 -7.01 20.97 -1.13
C PRO A 144 -6.66 22.46 -0.94
N GLU A 145 -7.47 23.19 -0.16
CA GLU A 145 -7.25 24.63 0.07
C GLU A 145 -6.36 24.93 1.28
N THR A 146 -6.55 24.22 2.40
CA THR A 146 -5.88 24.53 3.67
C THR A 146 -4.60 23.72 3.88
N GLY A 147 -4.37 22.65 3.11
CA GLY A 147 -3.23 21.75 3.28
C GLY A 147 -3.24 20.96 4.59
N LEU A 148 -4.36 20.97 5.32
CA LEU A 148 -4.48 20.25 6.59
C LEU A 148 -4.76 18.76 6.34
N LEU A 149 -4.22 17.92 7.22
CA LEU A 149 -4.59 16.51 7.28
C LEU A 149 -6.00 16.36 7.83
N CYS A 150 -6.88 15.71 7.08
CA CYS A 150 -8.28 15.46 7.43
C CYS A 150 -8.59 13.97 7.43
N GLU A 151 -9.53 13.55 8.27
CA GLU A 151 -10.07 12.19 8.26
C GLU A 151 -11.31 12.13 7.36
N ALA A 152 -11.34 11.17 6.43
CA ALA A 152 -12.51 10.94 5.59
C ALA A 152 -13.60 10.25 6.43
N LYS A 153 -14.80 10.85 6.52
CA LYS A 153 -15.93 10.20 7.19
C LYS A 153 -16.27 8.92 6.44
N ARG A 154 -16.11 7.78 7.11
CA ARG A 154 -16.51 6.48 6.60
C ARG A 154 -18.03 6.51 6.41
N SER A 155 -18.52 6.36 5.17
CA SER A 155 -19.94 6.08 4.96
C SER A 155 -20.24 4.75 5.66
N LYS A 156 -21.15 4.79 6.63
CA LYS A 156 -21.65 3.60 7.33
C LYS A 156 -22.47 2.75 6.38
#